data_AF-I1S995-F1
#
_entry.id   AF-I1S995-F1
#
_cell.length_a   1.000
_cell.length_b   1.000
_cell.length_c   1.000
_cell.angle_alpha   90.00
_cell.angle_beta   90.00
_cell.angle_gamma   90.00
#
_symmetry.space_group_name_H-M   'P 1'
#
loop_
_entity.id
_entity.type
_entity.pdbx_description
1 polymer ?
#
loop_
_entity_poly.entity_id
_entity_poly.type
_entity_poly.pdbx_seq_one_letter_code
_entity_poly.pdbx_strand_id
1 'polypeptide(L)'
;MYSALDPNRHEIRLLRLFAGGETDSVNCELYTISLDCPDEYEALSYVWGSSEDRRSITIERKNKDVTKNLKEALRHLRHRDRLCTIWADAVCINQDDVKEKTL
;
A
#
# COMPACT_ATOMS: atom_id res chain seq x y z
N MET A 1 11.24 5.96 2.44
CA MET A 1 9.98 5.39 1.95
C MET A 1 8.88 5.80 2.91
N TYR A 2 9.03 5.51 4.21
CA TYR A 2 8.10 6.04 5.22
C TYR A 2 8.50 7.43 5.69
N SER A 3 7.57 8.38 5.58
CA SER A 3 7.63 9.67 6.27
C SER A 3 6.93 9.53 7.62
N ALA A 4 7.43 10.21 8.67
CA ALA A 4 6.75 10.26 9.95
C ALA A 4 5.35 10.87 9.78
N LEU A 5 4.35 10.24 10.39
CA LEU A 5 2.97 10.74 10.40
C LEU A 5 2.82 11.73 11.54
N ASP A 6 2.22 12.89 11.28
CA ASP A 6 1.89 13.86 12.33
C ASP A 6 0.60 13.43 13.05
N PRO A 7 0.67 13.02 14.33
CA PRO A 7 -0.50 12.59 15.09
C PRO A 7 -1.52 13.71 15.30
N ASN A 8 -1.13 15.00 15.19
CA ASN A 8 -2.05 16.13 15.34
C ASN A 8 -2.85 16.42 14.06
N ARG A 9 -2.44 15.85 12.92
CA ARG A 9 -3.07 16.08 11.60
C ARG A 9 -3.82 14.85 11.08
N HIS A 10 -4.02 13.86 11.94
CA HIS A 10 -4.64 12.57 11.63
C HIS A 10 -4.16 11.99 10.30
N GLU A 11 -2.83 11.93 10.13
CA GLU A 11 -2.25 11.53 8.85
C GLU A 11 -2.27 10.01 8.65
N ILE A 12 -2.53 9.59 7.42
CA ILE A 12 -2.40 8.21 6.97
C ILE A 12 -1.56 8.15 5.69
N ARG A 13 -0.99 6.99 5.40
CA ARG A 13 -0.35 6.74 4.09
C ARG A 13 -1.30 6.00 3.18
N LEU A 14 -1.29 6.36 1.90
CA LEU A 14 -2.03 5.70 0.85
C LEU A 14 -1.07 5.17 -0.20
N LEU A 15 -1.46 4.06 -0.82
CA LEU A 15 -0.75 3.41 -1.90
C LEU A 15 -1.42 3.75 -3.22
N ARG A 16 -0.76 4.56 -4.03
CA ARG A 16 -1.17 4.81 -5.42
C ARG A 16 -0.61 3.72 -6.31
N LEU A 17 -1.50 2.91 -6.85
CA LEU A 17 -1.16 1.79 -7.72
C LEU A 17 -1.18 2.24 -9.19
N PHE A 18 -0.07 2.02 -9.89
CA PHE A 18 0.05 2.37 -11.29
C PHE A 18 -0.67 1.36 -12.18
N ALA A 19 -1.18 1.85 -13.31
CA ALA A 19 -1.82 1.02 -14.33
C ALA A 19 -0.86 -0.03 -14.91
N GLY A 20 -1.39 -1.17 -15.34
CA GLY A 20 -0.60 -2.24 -15.96
C GLY A 20 -1.41 -3.48 -16.30
N GLY A 21 -0.87 -4.31 -17.20
CA GLY A 21 -1.45 -5.59 -17.61
C GLY A 21 -1.30 -6.69 -16.55
N GLU A 22 -1.96 -7.83 -16.72
CA GLU A 22 -2.00 -8.91 -15.71
C GLU A 22 -0.63 -9.54 -15.39
N THR A 23 0.30 -9.48 -16.35
CA THR A 23 1.67 -10.01 -16.21
C THR A 23 2.67 -8.97 -15.74
N ASP A 24 2.29 -7.68 -15.74
CA ASP A 24 3.21 -6.59 -15.42
C ASP A 24 3.48 -6.53 -13.92
N SER A 25 4.72 -6.18 -13.57
CA SER A 25 5.10 -5.90 -12.18
C SER A 25 4.19 -4.86 -11.54
N VAL A 26 3.87 -5.08 -10.27
CA VAL A 26 3.06 -4.15 -9.47
C VAL A 26 3.96 -2.98 -9.06
N ASN A 27 3.69 -1.81 -9.64
CA ASN A 27 4.37 -0.56 -9.34
C ASN A 27 3.42 0.35 -8.56
N CYS A 28 3.93 0.99 -7.52
CA CYS A 28 3.17 1.86 -6.66
C CYS A 28 3.98 3.09 -6.23
N GLU A 29 3.26 4.09 -5.73
CA GLU A 29 3.77 5.25 -5.00
C GLU A 29 3.11 5.26 -3.61
N LEU A 30 3.88 5.54 -2.57
CA LEU A 30 3.37 5.68 -1.21
C LEU A 30 3.39 7.16 -0.85
N TYR A 31 2.25 7.71 -0.44
CA TYR A 31 2.14 9.13 -0.12
C TYR A 31 1.26 9.35 1.11
N THR A 32 1.48 10.46 1.80
CA THR A 32 0.75 10.81 3.04
C THR A 32 -0.37 11.78 2.74
N ILE A 33 -1.54 11.54 3.34
CA ILE A 33 -2.67 12.47 3.37
C ILE A 33 -3.11 12.72 4.81
N SER A 34 -3.87 13.79 5.02
CA SER A 34 -4.58 14.03 6.28
C SER A 34 -6.01 13.50 6.16
N LEU A 35 -6.49 12.80 7.18
CA LEU A 35 -7.89 12.37 7.26
C LEU A 35 -8.88 13.53 7.41
N ASP A 36 -8.39 14.73 7.77
CA ASP A 36 -9.23 15.93 7.85
C ASP A 36 -9.59 16.49 6.46
N CYS A 37 -8.84 16.09 5.42
CA CYS A 37 -9.11 16.42 4.02
C CYS A 37 -8.73 15.20 3.13
N PRO A 38 -9.54 14.13 3.17
CA PRO A 38 -9.16 12.86 2.56
C PRO A 38 -9.28 12.90 1.04
N ASP A 39 -8.29 12.36 0.35
CA ASP A 39 -8.44 11.92 -1.04
C ASP A 39 -9.38 10.72 -1.11
N GLU A 40 -9.98 10.46 -2.28
CA GLU A 40 -10.70 9.20 -2.51
C GLU A 40 -9.74 8.01 -2.51
N TYR A 41 -10.04 6.99 -1.69
CA TYR A 41 -9.27 5.75 -1.63
C TYR A 41 -10.16 4.55 -1.29
N GLU A 42 -9.70 3.37 -1.66
CA GLU A 42 -10.34 2.10 -1.31
C GLU A 42 -9.56 1.40 -0.19
N ALA A 43 -10.23 1.04 0.91
CA ALA A 43 -9.62 0.25 1.97
C ALA A 43 -9.64 -1.24 1.59
N LEU A 44 -8.45 -1.83 1.51
CA LEU A 44 -8.28 -3.22 1.11
C LEU A 44 -8.41 -4.15 2.33
N SER A 45 -9.51 -4.88 2.39
CA SER A 45 -9.67 -6.02 3.30
C SER A 45 -9.31 -7.31 2.56
N TYR A 46 -8.26 -7.99 3.00
CA TYR A 46 -7.75 -9.21 2.37
C TYR A 46 -7.28 -10.22 3.42
N VAL A 47 -7.22 -11.49 3.03
CA VAL A 47 -6.63 -12.54 3.86
C VAL A 47 -5.10 -12.39 3.80
N TRP A 48 -4.45 -12.23 4.95
CA TRP A 48 -3.02 -11.93 5.04
C TRP A 48 -2.12 -12.98 4.36
N GLY A 49 -2.54 -14.25 4.35
CA GLY A 49 -1.78 -15.35 3.77
C GLY A 49 -0.60 -15.78 4.63
N SER A 50 0.24 -16.67 4.10
CA SER A 50 1.48 -17.09 4.80
C SER A 50 2.55 -16.00 4.70
N SER A 51 3.24 -15.74 5.81
CA SER A 51 4.39 -14.83 5.90
C SER A 51 5.65 -15.38 5.21
N GLU A 52 5.68 -16.68 4.91
CA GLU A 52 6.79 -17.36 4.24
C GLU A 52 6.75 -17.16 2.73
N ASP A 53 5.56 -17.00 2.14
CA ASP A 53 5.39 -16.83 0.70
C ASP A 53 5.39 -15.35 0.30
N ARG A 54 6.60 -14.77 0.29
CA ARG A 54 6.82 -13.36 -0.03
C ARG A 54 6.93 -13.12 -1.53
N ARG A 55 6.38 -12.01 -1.99
CA ARG A 55 6.49 -11.52 -3.37
C ARG A 55 6.88 -10.05 -3.34
N SER A 56 7.73 -9.65 -4.27
CA SER A 56 8.16 -8.26 -4.37
C SER A 56 7.19 -7.44 -5.22
N ILE A 57 6.90 -6.23 -4.74
CA ILE A 57 6.30 -5.11 -5.46
C ILE A 57 7.29 -3.95 -5.49
N THR A 58 7.11 -3.00 -6.40
CA THR A 58 7.97 -1.82 -6.50
C THR A 58 7.22 -0.61 -5.97
N ILE A 59 7.75 0.04 -4.93
CA ILE A 59 7.23 1.29 -4.39
C ILE A 59 8.34 2.34 -4.59
N GLU A 60 8.04 3.44 -5.28
CA GLU A 60 9.02 4.53 -5.55
C GLU A 60 10.41 4.02 -6.04
N ARG A 61 10.41 3.09 -7.01
CA ARG A 61 11.62 2.44 -7.57
C ARG A 61 12.40 1.52 -6.59
N LYS A 62 11.87 1.24 -5.41
CA LYS A 62 12.46 0.30 -4.44
C LYS A 62 11.59 -0.94 -4.33
N ASN A 63 12.22 -2.11 -4.20
CA ASN A 63 11.50 -3.35 -3.98
C ASN A 63 11.07 -3.44 -2.51
N LYS A 64 9.80 -3.80 -2.31
CA LYS A 64 9.22 -4.13 -1.01
C LYS A 64 8.60 -5.51 -1.09
N ASP A 65 8.97 -6.36 -0.15
CA ASP A 65 8.37 -7.69 -0.04
C ASP A 65 7.04 -7.61 0.71
N VAL A 66 6.02 -8.19 0.10
CA VAL A 66 4.67 -8.32 0.63
C VAL A 66 4.25 -9.79 0.57
N THR A 67 3.17 -10.15 1.24
CA THR A 67 2.63 -11.51 1.11
C THR A 67 2.10 -11.73 -0.31
N LYS A 68 2.10 -12.99 -0.76
CA LYS A 68 1.47 -13.36 -2.04
C LYS A 68 0.05 -12.80 -2.14
N ASN A 69 -0.76 -12.97 -1.11
CA ASN A 69 -2.16 -12.53 -1.12
C ASN A 69 -2.29 -11.02 -1.33
N LEU A 70 -1.43 -10.21 -0.71
CA LEU A 70 -1.46 -8.76 -0.92
C LEU A 70 -1.09 -8.42 -2.37
N LYS A 71 -0.02 -9.02 -2.92
CA LYS A 71 0.36 -8.77 -4.32
C LYS A 71 -0.76 -9.15 -5.29
N GLU A 72 -1.41 -10.29 -5.04
CA GLU A 72 -2.55 -10.74 -5.84
C GLU A 72 -3.71 -9.76 -5.73
N ALA A 73 -4.08 -9.35 -4.52
CA ALA A 73 -5.17 -8.40 -4.31
C ALA A 73 -4.91 -7.06 -5.02
N LEU A 74 -3.69 -6.50 -4.88
CA LEU A 74 -3.30 -5.28 -5.59
C LEU A 74 -3.42 -5.47 -7.12
N ARG A 75 -2.94 -6.60 -7.64
CA ARG A 75 -3.03 -6.89 -9.08
C ARG A 75 -4.48 -6.98 -9.59
N HIS A 76 -5.40 -7.51 -8.80
CA HIS A 76 -6.83 -7.56 -9.17
C HIS A 76 -7.50 -6.18 -9.11
N LEU A 77 -7.08 -5.31 -8.20
CA LEU A 77 -7.59 -3.94 -8.07
C LEU A 77 -6.94 -2.97 -9.07
N ARG A 78 -5.79 -3.34 -9.65
CA ARG A 78 -5.12 -2.55 -10.66
C ARG A 78 -5.98 -2.42 -11.91
N HIS A 79 -6.20 -1.18 -12.35
CA HIS A 79 -6.77 -0.93 -13.66
C HIS A 79 -5.71 -0.99 -14.77
N ARG A 80 -6.15 -1.27 -16.00
CA ARG A 80 -5.24 -1.37 -17.16
C ARG A 80 -4.75 -0.01 -17.66
N ASP A 81 -5.51 1.05 -17.40
CA ASP A 81 -5.37 2.37 -18.04
C ASP A 81 -5.42 3.55 -17.06
N ARG A 82 -5.79 3.34 -15.80
CA ARG A 82 -5.88 4.39 -14.77
C ARG A 82 -5.18 4.01 -13.47
N LEU A 83 -4.81 5.03 -12.70
CA LEU A 83 -4.31 4.88 -11.34
C LEU A 83 -5.46 4.48 -10.41
N CYS A 84 -5.17 3.74 -9.35
CA CYS A 84 -6.08 3.58 -8.22
C CYS A 84 -5.36 3.86 -6.90
N THR A 85 -6.10 4.41 -5.94
CA THR A 85 -5.59 4.74 -4.61
C THR A 85 -6.16 3.75 -3.62
N ILE A 86 -5.28 3.03 -2.92
CA ILE A 86 -5.64 1.93 -2.03
C ILE A 86 -4.99 2.15 -0.67
N TRP A 87 -5.71 1.87 0.40
CA TRP A 87 -5.13 1.72 1.73
C TRP A 87 -5.02 0.23 2.07
N ALA A 88 -3.81 -0.23 2.41
CA ALA A 88 -3.54 -1.60 2.83
C ALA A 88 -2.57 -1.59 4.01
N ASP A 89 -2.98 -2.13 5.15
CA ASP A 89 -2.24 -2.10 6.43
C ASP A 89 -0.76 -2.53 6.30
N ALA A 90 -0.49 -3.64 5.62
CA ALA A 90 0.85 -4.22 5.49
C ALA A 90 1.85 -3.33 4.73
N VAL A 91 1.36 -2.30 4.01
CA VAL A 91 2.19 -1.35 3.27
C VAL A 91 2.04 0.07 3.81
N CYS A 92 0.82 0.50 4.13
CA CYS A 92 0.53 1.88 4.55
C CYS A 92 0.99 2.15 5.99
N ILE A 93 0.97 1.11 6.84
CA ILE A 93 1.55 1.15 8.18
C ILE A 93 3.02 0.72 8.08
N ASN A 94 3.91 1.47 8.72
CA ASN A 94 5.30 1.11 8.84
C ASN A 94 5.44 -0.10 9.78
N GLN A 95 5.51 -1.29 9.19
CA GLN A 95 5.56 -2.54 9.94
C GLN A 95 6.84 -2.71 10.80
N ASP A 96 7.87 -1.89 10.59
CA ASP A 96 9.11 -1.91 11.36
C ASP A 96 9.06 -0.97 12.58
N ASP A 97 8.05 -0.10 12.67
CA ASP A 97 7.81 0.77 13.82
C ASP A 97 6.73 0.17 14.73
N VAL A 98 7.17 -0.34 15.88
CA VAL A 98 6.28 -0.95 16.87
C VAL A 98 5.26 0.05 17.40
N LYS A 99 5.61 1.33 17.54
CA LYS A 99 4.66 2.35 18.01
C LYS A 99 3.56 2.53 16.98
N GLU A 100 3.92 2.66 15.71
CA GLU A 100 2.97 2.81 14.61
C GLU A 100 2.06 1.59 14.45
N LYS A 101 2.58 0.39 14.65
CA LYS A 101 1.80 -0.86 14.66
C LYS A 101 0.75 -0.94 15.77
N THR A 102 0.91 -0.18 16.86
CA THR A 102 0.08 -0.25 18.06
C THR A 102 -0.81 0.98 18.26
N LEU A 103 -0.73 1.97 17.37
CA LEU A 103 -1.62 3.13 17.30
C LEU A 103 -2.97 2.72 16.68
#